data_AF-A0A2M4B0I7-F1
#
_entry.id   AF-A0A2M4B0I7-F1
#
_cell.length_a   1.000
_cell.length_b   1.000
_cell.length_c   1.000
_cell.angle_alpha   90.00
_cell.angle_beta   90.00
_cell.angle_gamma   90.00
#
_symmetry.space_group_name_H-M   'P 1'
#
loop_
_entity.id
_entity.type
_entity.pdbx_description
1 polymer ?
#
loop_
_entity_poly.entity_id
_entity_poly.type
_entity_poly.pdbx_seq_one_letter_code
_entity_poly.pdbx_strand_id
1 'polypeptide(L)'
;MGSIIRFFLLVLQHLHKQLGRAALLELFRNSDVDLMSTLPESDRSKDRMAEILEDRNLSFLYPLLRVQSELWKQIQMDSNPQQFYKWIKENVEPGCYADSGFITAVMTVLLKYINQETDKLKEDKKRIEKEKEILAKYCPVLNAFLNGYYDRQLTAIYAIQVYWFNIGYPKGVLLRWFQEMYELSVIEEDAFLQYKEDVNDIYPGKGKALFQVNQWLTWLAEAEDEDDEEED
;
A
#
# COMPACT_ATOMS: atom_id res chain seq x y z
N MET A 1 3.90 32.55 -12.28
CA MET A 1 3.28 31.38 -11.60
C MET A 1 3.85 31.10 -10.21
N GLY A 2 5.17 31.08 -9.99
CA GLY A 2 5.76 30.76 -8.67
C GLY A 2 5.40 31.68 -7.48
N SER A 3 4.86 32.89 -7.72
CA SER A 3 4.43 33.80 -6.63
C SER A 3 3.06 33.46 -6.04
N ILE A 4 2.16 32.86 -6.83
CA ILE A 4 0.78 32.56 -6.40
C ILE A 4 0.78 31.37 -5.45
N ILE A 5 1.52 30.31 -5.79
CA ILE A 5 1.68 29.13 -4.93
C ILE A 5 2.35 29.48 -3.60
N ARG A 6 3.38 30.32 -3.61
CA ARG A 6 4.06 30.78 -2.39
C ARG A 6 3.08 31.51 -1.47
N PHE A 7 2.23 32.37 -2.05
CA PHE A 7 1.20 33.07 -1.30
C PHE A 7 0.13 32.10 -0.77
N PHE A 8 -0.35 31.18 -1.59
CA PHE A 8 -1.35 30.19 -1.20
C PHE A 8 -0.87 29.31 -0.02
N LEU A 9 0.36 28.78 -0.10
CA LEU A 9 0.96 28.02 0.99
C LEU A 9 1.14 28.86 2.26
N LEU A 10 1.47 30.15 2.14
CA LEU A 10 1.53 31.06 3.29
C LEU A 10 0.17 31.29 3.93
N VAL A 11 -0.90 31.40 3.13
CA VAL A 11 -2.28 31.48 3.63
C VAL A 11 -2.63 30.21 4.40
N LEU A 12 -2.34 29.03 3.85
CA LEU A 12 -2.55 27.76 4.54
C LEU A 12 -1.77 27.68 5.87
N GLN A 13 -0.51 28.14 5.90
CA GLN A 13 0.27 28.21 7.14
C GLN A 13 -0.34 29.17 8.16
N HIS A 14 -0.89 30.29 7.72
CA HIS A 14 -1.55 31.25 8.60
C HIS A 14 -2.85 30.68 9.16
N LEU A 15 -3.67 30.05 8.30
CA LEU A 15 -4.90 29.37 8.71
C LEU A 15 -4.61 28.21 9.67
N HIS A 16 -3.53 27.45 9.45
CA HIS A 16 -3.10 26.39 10.36
C HIS A 16 -2.85 26.94 11.77
N LYS A 17 -2.17 28.10 11.87
CA LYS A 17 -1.91 28.76 13.16
C LYS A 17 -3.16 29.27 13.86
N GLN A 18 -4.21 29.64 13.11
CA GLN A 18 -5.44 30.20 13.67
C GLN A 18 -6.50 29.14 14.01
N LEU A 19 -6.70 28.18 13.12
CA LEU A 19 -7.78 27.19 13.19
C LEU A 19 -7.31 25.86 13.79
N GLY A 20 -6.00 25.60 13.77
CA GLY A 20 -5.44 24.30 14.12
C GLY A 20 -5.53 23.28 12.97
N ARG A 21 -4.92 22.11 13.19
CA ARG A 21 -4.74 21.07 12.18
C ARG A 21 -6.07 20.51 11.64
N ALA A 22 -6.98 20.10 12.53
CA ALA A 22 -8.20 19.41 12.16
C ALA A 22 -9.15 20.29 11.33
N ALA A 23 -9.39 21.53 11.79
CA ALA A 23 -10.28 22.47 11.10
C ALA A 23 -9.72 22.91 9.74
N LEU A 24 -8.40 23.11 9.61
CA LEU A 24 -7.81 23.42 8.30
C LEU A 24 -7.92 22.23 7.33
N LEU A 25 -7.69 21.01 7.82
CA LEU A 25 -7.77 19.82 6.98
C LEU A 25 -9.19 19.62 6.42
N GLU A 26 -10.21 19.84 7.24
CA GLU A 26 -11.61 19.80 6.82
C GLU A 26 -11.92 20.89 5.78
N LEU A 27 -11.50 22.14 6.05
CA LEU A 27 -11.68 23.26 5.12
C LEU A 27 -10.98 23.00 3.78
N PHE A 28 -9.78 22.45 3.81
CA PHE A 28 -9.01 22.11 2.62
C PHE A 28 -9.68 20.99 1.82
N ARG A 29 -10.15 19.92 2.48
CA ARG A 29 -10.91 18.83 1.83
C ARG A 29 -12.19 19.34 1.16
N ASN A 30 -12.92 20.26 1.80
CA ASN A 30 -14.14 20.84 1.25
C ASN A 30 -13.92 21.86 0.12
N SER A 31 -12.67 22.26 -0.12
CA SER A 31 -12.33 23.28 -1.11
C SER A 31 -12.09 22.74 -2.52
N ASP A 32 -12.03 21.41 -2.69
CA ASP A 32 -11.66 20.71 -3.93
C ASP A 32 -10.34 21.20 -4.57
N VAL A 33 -9.47 21.82 -3.75
CA VAL A 33 -8.18 22.32 -4.23
C VAL A 33 -7.21 21.16 -4.41
N ASP A 34 -6.86 20.86 -5.65
CA ASP A 34 -5.70 20.02 -5.96
C ASP A 34 -4.41 20.86 -5.89
N LEU A 35 -3.69 20.75 -4.77
CA LEU A 35 -2.42 21.43 -4.59
C LEU A 35 -1.38 21.04 -5.65
N MET A 36 -1.45 19.84 -6.25
CA MET A 36 -0.46 19.40 -7.26
C MET A 36 -0.60 20.23 -8.52
N SER A 37 -1.83 20.47 -8.96
CA SER A 37 -2.11 21.35 -10.09
C SER A 37 -1.60 22.78 -9.87
N THR A 38 -1.54 23.24 -8.62
CA THR A 38 -1.09 24.60 -8.26
C THR A 38 0.44 24.77 -8.24
N LEU A 39 1.20 23.67 -8.21
CA LEU A 39 2.67 23.70 -8.31
C LEU A 39 3.13 24.02 -9.75
N PRO A 40 4.28 24.69 -9.93
CA PRO A 40 4.93 24.80 -11.23
C PRO A 40 5.16 23.43 -11.85
N GLU A 41 5.04 23.30 -13.18
CA GLU A 41 5.18 22.00 -13.87
C GLU A 41 6.47 21.25 -13.52
N SER A 42 7.58 21.97 -13.37
CA SER A 42 8.87 21.42 -12.95
C SER A 42 8.87 20.79 -11.54
N ASP A 43 7.93 21.19 -10.68
CA ASP A 43 7.81 20.75 -9.30
C ASP A 43 6.63 19.75 -9.10
N ARG A 44 5.89 19.38 -10.15
CA ARG A 44 4.73 18.47 -10.07
C ARG A 44 5.14 17.01 -9.91
N SER A 45 5.78 16.68 -8.79
CA SER A 45 6.04 15.30 -8.37
C SER A 45 5.63 15.09 -6.90
N LYS A 46 5.27 13.84 -6.55
CA LYS A 46 4.88 13.49 -5.19
C LYS A 46 5.99 13.79 -4.18
N ASP A 47 7.24 13.48 -4.54
CA ASP A 47 8.41 13.72 -3.70
C ASP A 47 8.62 15.23 -3.47
N ARG A 48 8.57 16.02 -4.54
CA ARG A 48 8.75 17.48 -4.44
C ARG A 48 7.64 18.15 -3.65
N MET A 49 6.40 17.69 -3.82
CA MET A 49 5.29 18.17 -3.01
C MET A 49 5.47 17.82 -1.53
N ALA A 50 5.90 16.59 -1.22
CA ALA A 50 6.13 16.16 0.15
C ALA A 50 7.17 17.06 0.85
N GLU A 51 8.27 17.40 0.16
CA GLU A 51 9.30 18.34 0.63
C GLU A 51 8.73 19.74 0.89
N ILE A 52 8.00 20.32 -0.08
CA ILE A 52 7.44 21.68 0.04
C ILE A 52 6.49 21.79 1.24
N LEU A 53 5.69 20.75 1.48
CA LEU A 53 4.80 20.69 2.64
C LEU A 53 5.57 20.50 3.95
N GLU A 54 6.77 19.92 3.92
CA GLU A 54 7.64 19.68 5.10
C GLU A 54 8.22 20.95 5.62
N ASP A 55 8.86 21.70 4.73
CA ASP A 55 9.48 22.99 5.02
C ASP A 55 8.47 23.98 5.61
N ARG A 56 7.17 23.70 5.43
CA ARG A 56 6.05 24.56 5.84
C ARG A 56 5.19 24.01 6.96
N ASN A 57 5.46 22.82 7.49
CA ASN A 57 4.63 22.12 8.49
C ASN A 57 3.16 21.96 8.04
N LEU A 58 2.95 21.65 6.76
CA LEU A 58 1.63 21.43 6.13
C LEU A 58 1.44 19.99 5.64
N SER A 59 2.33 19.07 6.02
CA SER A 59 2.34 17.66 5.61
C SER A 59 1.02 16.93 5.86
N PHE A 60 0.29 17.35 6.89
CA PHE A 60 -0.99 16.76 7.26
C PHE A 60 -2.11 17.00 6.23
N LEU A 61 -1.95 17.95 5.31
CA LEU A 61 -2.89 18.16 4.20
C LEU A 61 -2.87 16.99 3.22
N TYR A 62 -1.74 16.31 3.11
CA TYR A 62 -1.54 15.15 2.25
C TYR A 62 -0.79 14.06 3.03
N PRO A 63 -1.44 13.42 4.02
CA PRO A 63 -0.78 12.48 4.92
C PRO A 63 -0.18 11.29 4.14
N LEU A 64 -0.83 10.89 3.05
CA LEU A 64 -0.40 9.77 2.21
C LEU A 64 0.87 10.04 1.39
N LEU A 65 1.28 11.30 1.20
CA LEU A 65 2.56 11.60 0.54
C LEU A 65 3.76 11.18 1.38
N ARG A 66 3.60 11.16 2.70
CA ARG A 66 4.67 10.77 3.63
C ARG A 66 4.53 9.39 4.19
N VAL A 67 3.30 8.88 4.25
CA VAL A 67 3.00 7.63 4.95
C VAL A 67 3.95 6.52 4.54
N GLN A 68 4.21 6.32 3.24
CA GLN A 68 5.14 5.29 2.77
C GLN A 68 6.58 5.51 3.28
N SER A 69 7.08 6.76 3.23
CA SER A 69 8.43 7.09 3.69
C SER A 69 8.60 6.97 5.21
N GLU A 70 7.57 7.33 5.97
CA GLU A 70 7.58 7.25 7.43
C GLU A 70 7.41 5.80 7.89
N LEU A 71 6.48 5.04 7.30
CA LEU A 71 6.36 3.59 7.51
C LEU A 71 7.69 2.88 7.22
N TRP A 72 8.39 3.27 6.15
CA TRP A 72 9.72 2.75 5.83
C TRP A 72 10.74 3.06 6.93
N LYS A 73 10.75 4.27 7.49
CA LYS A 73 11.64 4.60 8.61
C LYS A 73 11.29 3.76 9.85
N GLN A 74 10.00 3.60 10.16
CA GLN A 74 9.58 2.86 11.35
C GLN A 74 9.93 1.38 11.29
N ILE A 75 9.68 0.70 10.16
CA ILE A 75 9.99 -0.73 10.04
C ILE A 75 11.50 -1.01 10.12
N GLN A 76 12.33 -0.03 9.74
CA GLN A 76 13.80 -0.11 9.85
C GLN A 76 14.29 0.20 11.27
N MET A 77 13.58 1.06 12.01
CA MET A 77 13.91 1.38 13.41
C MET A 77 13.51 0.26 14.36
N ASP A 78 12.30 -0.29 14.18
CA ASP A 78 11.79 -1.41 14.94
C ASP A 78 10.94 -2.31 14.04
N SER A 79 11.45 -3.51 13.77
CA SER A 79 10.77 -4.53 12.96
C SER A 79 9.72 -5.32 13.74
N ASN A 80 9.36 -4.88 14.95
CA ASN A 80 8.28 -5.49 15.73
C ASN A 80 6.91 -5.15 15.12
N PRO A 81 6.08 -6.15 14.73
CA PRO A 81 4.78 -5.89 14.12
C PRO A 81 3.81 -5.10 15.00
N GLN A 82 3.85 -5.30 16.32
CA GLN A 82 2.98 -4.57 17.26
C GLN A 82 3.37 -3.09 17.36
N GLN A 83 4.66 -2.77 17.37
CA GLN A 83 5.13 -1.38 17.35
C GLN A 83 4.83 -0.70 16.01
N PHE A 84 5.00 -1.42 14.90
CA PHE A 84 4.63 -0.93 13.57
C PHE A 84 3.13 -0.62 13.47
N TYR A 85 2.27 -1.54 13.95
CA TYR A 85 0.83 -1.31 14.02
C TYR A 85 0.45 -0.15 14.94
N LYS A 86 1.04 -0.08 16.14
CA LYS A 86 0.82 1.02 17.08
C LYS A 86 1.17 2.37 16.45
N TRP A 87 2.31 2.45 15.76
CA TRP A 87 2.72 3.67 15.09
C TRP A 87 1.69 4.11 14.04
N ILE A 88 1.18 3.17 13.22
CA ILE A 88 0.11 3.47 12.24
C ILE A 88 -1.10 4.06 12.96
N LYS A 89 -1.54 3.46 14.07
CA LYS A 89 -2.72 3.91 14.83
C LYS A 89 -2.54 5.30 15.45
N GLU A 90 -1.30 5.68 15.79
CA GLU A 90 -0.99 6.98 16.41
C GLU A 90 -0.75 8.09 15.38
N ASN A 91 -0.27 7.76 14.17
CA ASN A 91 0.23 8.76 13.21
C ASN A 91 -0.62 8.87 11.93
N VAL A 92 -1.43 7.86 11.62
CA VAL A 92 -2.29 7.84 10.43
C VAL A 92 -3.75 7.95 10.85
N GLU A 93 -4.45 8.93 10.28
CA GLU A 93 -5.87 9.18 10.55
C GLU A 93 -6.73 7.96 10.16
N PRO A 94 -7.71 7.56 10.98
CA PRO A 94 -8.55 6.40 10.68
C PRO A 94 -9.27 6.45 9.33
N GLY A 95 -9.63 7.64 8.86
CA GLY A 95 -10.24 7.84 7.54
C GLY A 95 -9.32 7.45 6.37
N CYS A 96 -8.00 7.40 6.57
CA CYS A 96 -7.04 7.00 5.56
C CYS A 96 -6.87 5.48 5.46
N TYR A 97 -7.37 4.67 6.41
CA TYR A 97 -7.16 3.22 6.37
C TYR A 97 -7.88 2.53 5.20
N ALA A 98 -8.95 3.15 4.68
CA ALA A 98 -9.67 2.67 3.52
C ALA A 98 -9.06 3.15 2.19
N ASP A 99 -8.10 4.08 2.22
CA ASP A 99 -7.52 4.66 1.03
C ASP A 99 -6.57 3.67 0.34
N SER A 100 -6.72 3.53 -0.98
CA SER A 100 -5.89 2.60 -1.76
C SER A 100 -4.41 2.96 -1.74
N GLY A 101 -4.06 4.24 -1.63
CA GLY A 101 -2.70 4.73 -1.44
C GLY A 101 -2.11 4.33 -0.09
N PHE A 102 -2.91 4.32 0.98
CA PHE A 102 -2.47 3.80 2.28
C PHE A 102 -2.18 2.30 2.21
N ILE A 103 -3.11 1.50 1.67
CA ILE A 103 -2.92 0.05 1.53
C ILE A 103 -1.69 -0.26 0.68
N THR A 104 -1.55 0.43 -0.45
CA THR A 104 -0.37 0.31 -1.33
C THR A 104 0.92 0.63 -0.59
N ALA A 105 0.92 1.68 0.24
CA ALA A 105 2.10 2.08 1.02
C ALA A 105 2.50 1.01 2.05
N VAL A 106 1.54 0.48 2.82
CA VAL A 106 1.79 -0.58 3.81
C VAL A 106 2.35 -1.83 3.13
N MET A 107 1.72 -2.29 2.05
CA MET A 107 2.15 -3.47 1.30
C MET A 107 3.54 -3.27 0.70
N THR A 108 3.79 -2.12 0.06
CA THR A 108 5.10 -1.81 -0.55
C THR A 108 6.21 -1.78 0.50
N VAL A 109 5.97 -1.19 1.66
CA VAL A 109 6.95 -1.12 2.76
C VAL A 109 7.27 -2.53 3.29
N LEU A 110 6.24 -3.35 3.51
CA LEU A 110 6.43 -4.70 4.01
C LEU A 110 7.16 -5.60 2.99
N LEU A 111 6.75 -5.56 1.72
CA LEU A 111 7.41 -6.30 0.63
C LEU A 111 8.87 -5.89 0.48
N LYS A 112 9.15 -4.58 0.53
CA LYS A 112 10.51 -4.03 0.47
C LYS A 112 11.35 -4.50 1.66
N TYR A 113 10.79 -4.48 2.87
CA TYR A 113 11.48 -4.94 4.07
C TYR A 113 11.81 -6.43 3.98
N ILE A 114 10.82 -7.27 3.64
CA ILE A 114 11.00 -8.71 3.52
C ILE A 114 12.07 -9.03 2.46
N ASN A 115 12.02 -8.38 1.31
CA ASN A 115 13.03 -8.58 0.28
C ASN A 115 14.44 -8.17 0.76
N GLN A 116 14.58 -7.07 1.51
CA GLN A 116 15.88 -6.66 2.07
C GLN A 116 16.44 -7.68 3.07
N GLU A 117 15.57 -8.26 3.90
CA GLU A 117 15.97 -9.28 4.88
C GLU A 117 16.37 -10.61 4.22
N THR A 118 15.87 -10.89 3.02
CA THR A 118 16.14 -12.17 2.32
C THR A 118 17.15 -12.07 1.18
N ASP A 119 17.44 -10.88 0.66
CA ASP A 119 18.33 -10.68 -0.51
C ASP A 119 19.76 -11.21 -0.30
N LYS A 120 20.25 -11.20 0.94
CA LYS A 120 21.62 -11.65 1.27
C LYS A 120 21.76 -13.17 1.42
N LEU A 121 20.65 -13.90 1.50
CA LEU A 121 20.67 -15.35 1.69
C LEU A 121 20.91 -16.03 0.34
N LYS A 122 21.96 -16.86 0.24
CA LYS A 122 22.34 -17.50 -1.03
C LYS A 122 21.47 -18.70 -1.41
N GLU A 123 20.80 -19.30 -0.44
CA GLU A 123 19.98 -20.51 -0.61
C GLU A 123 18.51 -20.13 -0.73
N ASP A 124 17.87 -20.45 -1.87
CA ASP A 124 16.47 -20.11 -2.12
C ASP A 124 15.53 -20.69 -1.07
N LYS A 125 15.78 -21.89 -0.56
CA LYS A 125 14.97 -22.49 0.50
C LYS A 125 14.98 -21.63 1.77
N LYS A 126 16.15 -21.15 2.19
CA LYS A 126 16.29 -20.28 3.38
C LYS A 126 15.67 -18.91 3.14
N ARG A 127 15.76 -18.37 1.91
CA ARG A 127 15.08 -17.14 1.52
C ARG A 127 13.58 -17.28 1.70
N ILE A 128 12.99 -18.31 1.09
CA ILE A 128 11.55 -18.57 1.14
C ILE A 128 11.09 -18.78 2.58
N GLU A 129 11.80 -19.60 3.36
CA GLU A 129 11.45 -19.83 4.77
C GLU A 129 11.48 -18.53 5.58
N LYS A 130 12.46 -17.65 5.33
CA LYS A 130 12.55 -16.35 5.98
C LYS A 130 11.44 -15.38 5.53
N GLU A 131 11.10 -15.37 4.24
CA GLU A 131 9.96 -14.59 3.71
C GLU A 131 8.67 -14.97 4.44
N LYS A 132 8.37 -16.27 4.51
CA LYS A 132 7.18 -16.79 5.21
C LYS A 132 7.19 -16.45 6.70
N GLU A 133 8.33 -16.63 7.37
CA GLU A 133 8.48 -16.32 8.81
C GLU A 133 8.17 -14.85 9.10
N ILE A 134 8.69 -13.92 8.29
CA ILE A 134 8.44 -12.49 8.48
C ILE A 134 6.98 -12.16 8.12
N LEU A 135 6.47 -12.66 7.00
CA LEU A 135 5.10 -12.40 6.57
C LEU A 135 4.08 -12.87 7.61
N ALA A 136 4.24 -14.09 8.15
CA ALA A 136 3.38 -14.62 9.21
C ALA A 136 3.37 -13.74 10.47
N LYS A 137 4.51 -13.14 10.84
CA LYS A 137 4.59 -12.19 11.97
C LYS A 137 3.80 -10.90 11.71
N TYR A 138 3.73 -10.45 10.46
CA TYR A 138 3.00 -9.24 10.07
C TYR A 138 1.53 -9.49 9.68
N CYS A 139 1.12 -10.75 9.52
CA CYS A 139 -0.27 -11.12 9.21
C CYS A 139 -1.32 -10.43 10.11
N PRO A 140 -1.19 -10.39 11.46
CA PRO A 140 -2.15 -9.68 12.29
C PRO A 140 -2.27 -8.18 11.99
N VAL A 141 -1.19 -7.55 11.55
CA VAL A 141 -1.17 -6.13 11.15
C VAL A 141 -1.90 -5.94 9.82
N LEU A 142 -1.64 -6.81 8.84
CA LEU A 142 -2.32 -6.77 7.55
C LEU A 142 -3.83 -7.00 7.73
N ASN A 143 -4.21 -8.01 8.52
CA ASN A 143 -5.62 -8.33 8.79
C ASN A 143 -6.35 -7.20 9.52
N ALA A 144 -5.67 -6.38 10.32
CA ALA A 144 -6.28 -5.22 10.94
C ALA A 144 -6.78 -4.16 9.91
N PHE A 145 -6.27 -4.18 8.69
CA PHE A 145 -6.64 -3.24 7.63
C PHE A 145 -7.36 -3.88 6.43
N LEU A 146 -7.13 -5.17 6.17
CA LEU A 146 -7.60 -5.89 4.99
C LEU A 146 -8.78 -6.84 5.23
N ASN A 147 -8.86 -7.48 6.41
CA ASN A 147 -9.84 -8.53 6.66
C ASN A 147 -11.28 -7.99 6.55
N GLY A 148 -12.12 -8.66 5.74
CA GLY A 148 -13.51 -8.25 5.49
C GLY A 148 -13.67 -7.01 4.61
N TYR A 149 -12.61 -6.55 3.93
CA TYR A 149 -12.65 -5.41 3.01
C TYR A 149 -12.09 -5.78 1.63
N TYR A 150 -12.94 -6.34 0.77
CA TYR A 150 -12.57 -6.82 -0.57
C TYR A 150 -11.82 -5.78 -1.43
N ASP A 151 -12.29 -4.54 -1.50
CA ASP A 151 -11.62 -3.48 -2.29
C ASP A 151 -10.17 -3.22 -1.82
N ARG A 152 -9.92 -3.37 -0.51
CA ARG A 152 -8.59 -3.19 0.07
C ARG A 152 -7.70 -4.39 -0.22
N GLN A 153 -8.26 -5.60 -0.15
CA GLN A 153 -7.54 -6.82 -0.53
C GLN A 153 -7.15 -6.79 -2.01
N LEU A 154 -8.06 -6.41 -2.90
CA LEU A 154 -7.75 -6.22 -4.33
C LEU A 154 -6.63 -5.19 -4.53
N THR A 155 -6.66 -4.07 -3.79
CA THR A 155 -5.57 -3.09 -3.79
C THR A 155 -4.24 -3.72 -3.31
N ALA A 156 -4.28 -4.58 -2.29
CA ALA A 156 -3.10 -5.27 -1.80
C ALA A 156 -2.52 -6.25 -2.85
N ILE A 157 -3.39 -6.96 -3.59
CA ILE A 157 -2.97 -7.82 -4.72
C ILE A 157 -2.25 -6.99 -5.78
N TYR A 158 -2.80 -5.83 -6.17
CA TYR A 158 -2.14 -4.93 -7.10
C TYR A 158 -0.81 -4.39 -6.59
N ALA A 159 -0.71 -4.08 -5.29
CA ALA A 159 0.55 -3.65 -4.69
C ALA A 159 1.62 -4.74 -4.76
N ILE A 160 1.26 -6.01 -4.51
CA ILE A 160 2.15 -7.17 -4.67
C ILE A 160 2.60 -7.31 -6.12
N GLN A 161 1.65 -7.27 -7.07
CA GLN A 161 1.93 -7.32 -8.51
C GLN A 161 2.96 -6.26 -8.91
N VAL A 162 2.67 -5.00 -8.62
CA VAL A 162 3.49 -3.86 -9.04
C VAL A 162 4.88 -3.92 -8.39
N TYR A 163 4.96 -4.30 -7.12
CA TYR A 163 6.25 -4.45 -6.44
C TYR A 163 7.14 -5.48 -7.15
N TRP A 164 6.64 -6.70 -7.39
CA TRP A 164 7.43 -7.74 -8.05
C TRP A 164 7.69 -7.45 -9.53
N PHE A 165 6.77 -6.77 -10.22
CA PHE A 165 6.98 -6.28 -11.57
C PHE A 165 8.20 -5.35 -11.65
N ASN A 166 8.31 -4.40 -10.72
CA ASN A 166 9.39 -3.40 -10.69
C ASN A 166 10.79 -4.01 -10.46
N ILE A 167 10.87 -5.19 -9.87
CA ILE A 167 12.12 -5.95 -9.68
C ILE A 167 12.26 -7.14 -10.63
N GLY A 168 11.46 -7.16 -11.70
CA GLY A 168 11.63 -8.05 -12.85
C GLY A 168 10.97 -9.42 -12.73
N TYR A 169 10.04 -9.61 -11.79
CA TYR A 169 9.39 -10.89 -11.48
C TYR A 169 10.37 -12.07 -11.36
N PRO A 170 11.13 -12.15 -10.24
CA PRO A 170 11.88 -13.37 -9.92
C PRO A 170 11.02 -14.62 -10.09
N LYS A 171 11.59 -15.68 -10.69
CA LYS A 171 10.83 -16.86 -11.11
C LYS A 171 10.01 -17.44 -9.95
N GLY A 172 8.69 -17.56 -10.15
CA GLY A 172 7.76 -18.17 -9.19
C GLY A 172 7.50 -17.34 -7.93
N VAL A 173 7.99 -16.10 -7.84
CA VAL A 173 7.76 -15.26 -6.65
C VAL A 173 6.30 -14.88 -6.53
N LEU A 174 5.66 -14.46 -7.62
CA LEU A 174 4.30 -13.92 -7.54
C LEU A 174 3.30 -14.99 -7.12
N LEU A 175 3.39 -16.18 -7.73
CA LEU A 175 2.59 -17.34 -7.35
C LEU A 175 2.75 -17.69 -5.88
N ARG A 176 4.01 -17.77 -5.40
CA ARG A 176 4.28 -18.04 -3.99
C ARG A 176 3.62 -16.99 -3.09
N TRP A 177 3.74 -15.71 -3.40
CA TRP A 177 3.12 -14.65 -2.60
C TRP A 177 1.60 -14.70 -2.59
N PHE A 178 0.98 -15.05 -3.72
CA PHE A 178 -0.48 -15.23 -3.79
C PHE A 178 -0.92 -16.39 -2.90
N GLN A 179 -0.26 -17.54 -3.02
CA GLN A 179 -0.52 -18.71 -2.18
C GLN A 179 -0.34 -18.41 -0.69
N GLU A 180 0.76 -17.74 -0.29
CA GLU A 180 0.96 -17.40 1.12
C GLU A 180 -0.09 -16.42 1.67
N MET A 181 -0.51 -15.44 0.87
CA MET A 181 -1.54 -14.47 1.30
C MET A 181 -2.91 -15.14 1.47
N TYR A 182 -3.21 -16.14 0.65
CA TYR A 182 -4.39 -17.00 0.79
C TYR A 182 -4.28 -17.92 2.00
N GLU A 183 -3.18 -18.68 2.13
CA GLU A 183 -2.94 -19.62 3.24
C GLU A 183 -2.96 -18.94 4.62
N LEU A 184 -2.48 -17.70 4.70
CA LEU A 184 -2.48 -16.90 5.93
C LEU A 184 -3.79 -16.15 6.19
N SER A 185 -4.81 -16.35 5.34
CA SER A 185 -6.11 -15.68 5.39
C SER A 185 -5.99 -14.15 5.44
N VAL A 186 -5.05 -13.60 4.65
CA VAL A 186 -4.85 -12.15 4.51
C VAL A 186 -5.66 -11.59 3.33
N ILE A 187 -5.75 -12.40 2.27
CA ILE A 187 -6.52 -12.10 1.07
C ILE A 187 -7.46 -13.27 0.85
N GLU A 188 -8.74 -12.96 0.79
CA GLU A 188 -9.83 -13.90 0.56
C GLU A 188 -9.89 -14.29 -0.92
N GLU A 189 -10.55 -15.42 -1.17
CA GLU A 189 -10.68 -16.02 -2.48
C GLU A 189 -11.27 -15.06 -3.52
N ASP A 190 -12.42 -14.46 -3.20
CA ASP A 190 -13.13 -13.49 -4.03
C ASP A 190 -12.22 -12.37 -4.53
N ALA A 191 -11.28 -11.90 -3.70
CA ALA A 191 -10.37 -10.83 -4.08
C ALA A 191 -9.38 -11.30 -5.17
N PHE A 192 -8.94 -12.55 -5.12
CA PHE A 192 -8.10 -13.15 -6.17
C PHE A 192 -8.86 -13.41 -7.46
N LEU A 193 -10.11 -13.88 -7.37
CA LEU A 193 -10.98 -14.09 -8.53
C LEU A 193 -11.33 -12.75 -9.19
N GLN A 194 -11.72 -11.75 -8.40
CA GLN A 194 -11.93 -10.39 -8.90
C GLN A 194 -10.67 -9.81 -9.55
N TYR A 195 -9.49 -10.04 -8.98
CA TYR A 195 -8.22 -9.64 -9.59
C TYR A 195 -8.01 -10.28 -10.98
N LYS A 196 -8.41 -11.55 -11.17
CA LYS A 196 -8.32 -12.26 -12.45
C LYS A 196 -9.17 -11.58 -13.52
N GLU A 197 -10.39 -11.21 -13.16
CA GLU A 197 -11.40 -10.68 -14.10
C GLU A 197 -11.28 -9.17 -14.34
N ASP A 198 -10.77 -8.42 -13.37
CA ASP A 198 -10.71 -6.96 -13.44
C ASP A 198 -9.93 -6.49 -14.69
N VAL A 199 -10.47 -5.54 -15.43
CA VAL A 199 -9.78 -4.95 -16.60
C VAL A 199 -9.31 -3.58 -16.18
N ASN A 200 -8.06 -3.52 -15.69
CA ASN A 200 -7.48 -2.33 -15.12
C ASN A 200 -6.09 -2.06 -15.69
N ASP A 201 -5.98 -0.99 -16.47
CA ASP A 201 -4.73 -0.54 -17.12
C ASP A 201 -3.93 0.46 -16.27
N ILE A 202 -4.38 0.77 -15.05
CA ILE A 202 -3.71 1.71 -14.12
C ILE A 202 -2.40 1.09 -13.59
N TYR A 203 -2.39 -0.22 -13.36
CA TYR A 203 -1.26 -0.92 -12.74
C TYR A 203 -0.46 -1.73 -13.77
N PRO A 204 0.87 -1.51 -13.90
CA PRO A 204 1.67 -2.22 -14.87
C PRO A 204 1.85 -3.69 -14.52
N GLY A 205 2.09 -4.52 -15.53
CA GLY A 205 2.55 -5.90 -15.34
C GLY A 205 1.46 -6.95 -15.15
N LYS A 206 0.17 -6.61 -15.28
CA LYS A 206 -0.96 -7.52 -15.08
C LYS A 206 -0.92 -8.76 -16.00
N GLY A 207 -0.73 -8.59 -17.30
CA GLY A 207 -0.66 -9.73 -18.23
C GLY A 207 0.46 -10.73 -17.89
N LYS A 208 1.63 -10.24 -17.48
CA LYS A 208 2.75 -11.09 -17.01
C LYS A 208 2.49 -11.74 -15.66
N ALA A 209 1.74 -11.06 -14.79
CA ALA A 209 1.31 -11.62 -13.52
C ALA A 209 0.34 -12.78 -13.74
N LEU A 210 -0.74 -12.54 -14.51
CA LEU A 210 -1.71 -13.58 -14.87
C LEU A 210 -1.03 -14.79 -15.50
N PHE A 211 -0.05 -14.61 -16.39
CA PHE A 211 0.71 -15.73 -16.94
C PHE A 211 1.40 -16.63 -15.87
N GLN A 212 1.82 -16.06 -14.73
CA GLN A 212 2.45 -16.82 -13.65
C GLN A 212 1.46 -17.48 -12.69
N VAL A 213 0.27 -16.89 -12.49
CA VAL A 213 -0.66 -17.31 -11.44
C VAL A 213 -1.97 -17.91 -11.96
N ASN A 214 -2.26 -17.82 -13.27
CA ASN A 214 -3.56 -18.22 -13.82
C ASN A 214 -3.91 -19.68 -13.55
N GLN A 215 -2.93 -20.59 -13.57
CA GLN A 215 -3.18 -22.00 -13.24
C GLN A 215 -3.71 -22.14 -11.80
N TRP A 216 -3.10 -21.43 -10.85
CA TRP A 216 -3.54 -21.45 -9.45
C TRP A 216 -4.89 -20.75 -9.27
N LEU A 217 -5.12 -19.62 -9.95
CA LEU A 217 -6.42 -18.93 -9.91
C LEU A 217 -7.55 -19.74 -10.56
N THR A 218 -7.27 -20.58 -11.54
CA THR A 218 -8.26 -21.52 -12.09
C THR A 218 -8.55 -22.64 -11.10
N TRP A 219 -7.51 -23.24 -10.50
CA TRP A 219 -7.71 -24.22 -9.43
C TRP A 219 -8.51 -23.65 -8.25
N LEU A 220 -8.25 -22.39 -7.89
CA LEU A 220 -8.95 -21.72 -6.80
C LEU A 220 -10.46 -21.62 -7.07
N ALA A 221 -10.85 -21.17 -8.28
CA ALA A 221 -12.25 -21.10 -8.68
C ALA A 221 -12.93 -22.47 -8.79
N GLU A 222 -12.22 -23.50 -9.26
CA GLU A 222 -12.78 -24.85 -9.44
C GLU A 222 -12.95 -25.59 -8.10
N ALA A 223 -12.14 -25.26 -7.08
CA ALA A 223 -12.26 -25.86 -5.76
C ALA A 223 -13.50 -25.36 -5.00
N GLU A 224 -13.93 -24.12 -5.24
CA GLU A 224 -15.17 -23.55 -4.69
C GLU A 224 -16.41 -24.29 -5.23
N ASP A 225 -16.47 -24.48 -6.55
CA ASP A 225 -17.58 -25.15 -7.23
C ASP A 225 -17.77 -26.61 -6.75
N GLU A 226 -16.69 -27.30 -6.36
CA GLU A 226 -16.75 -28.68 -5.84
C GLU A 226 -17.25 -28.76 -4.39
N ASP A 227 -16.89 -27.80 -3.52
CA ASP A 227 -17.33 -27.77 -2.12
C ASP A 227 -18.83 -27.39 -2.00
N ASP A 228 -19.35 -26.54 -2.90
CA ASP A 228 -20.78 -26.16 -2.95
C ASP A 228 -21.67 -27.30 -3.51
N GLU A 229 -21.16 -28.16 -4.38
CA GLU A 229 -21.89 -29.33 -4.92
C GLU A 229 -22.00 -30.50 -3.92
N GLU A 230 -21.18 -30.56 -2.87
CA GLU A 230 -21.24 -31.60 -1.82
C GLU A 230 -22.19 -31.26 -0.66
N GLU A 231 -22.72 -30.03 -0.58
CA GLU A 231 -23.68 -29.59 0.46
C GLU A 231 -25.18 -29.69 0.06
N ASP A 232 -25.50 -30.15 -1.15
CA ASP A 232 -26.87 -30.42 -1.66
C ASP A 232 -27.24 -31.92 -1.74
#